data_AF-A0A946DGP8-F1
#
_entry.id   AF-A0A946DGP8-F1
#
_cell.length_a   1.000
_cell.length_b   1.000
_cell.length_c   1.000
_cell.angle_alpha   90.00
_cell.angle_beta   90.00
_cell.angle_gamma   90.00
#
_symmetry.space_group_name_H-M   'P 1'
#
loop_
_entity.id
_entity.type
_entity.pdbx_description
1 polymer ?
#
loop_
_entity_poly.entity_id
_entity_poly.type
_entity_poly.pdbx_seq_one_letter_code
_entity_poly.pdbx_strand_id
1 'polypeptide(L)' 'MSKYSIFSLAKQAINYHEGWEKVWRNPEPKKHYDVIIIGGGGHGLATAYYLAKN' A
#
# COMPACT_ATOMS: atom_id res chain seq x y z
N MET A 1 -4.53 3.76 -11.17
CA MET A 1 -3.39 4.16 -10.32
C MET A 1 -3.30 5.67 -10.31
N SER A 2 -3.93 6.28 -9.30
CA SER A 2 -3.76 7.71 -9.02
C SER A 2 -2.27 8.05 -8.96
N LYS A 3 -1.81 8.95 -9.85
CA LYS A 3 -0.43 9.45 -9.81
C LYS A 3 -0.33 10.42 -8.64
N TYR A 4 0.45 10.05 -7.62
CA TYR A 4 0.75 10.94 -6.51
C TYR A 4 1.58 12.12 -7.01
N SER A 5 1.06 13.32 -6.78
CA SER A 5 1.69 14.59 -7.12
C SER A 5 1.21 15.68 -6.17
N ILE A 6 1.91 16.81 -6.15
CA ILE A 6 1.49 17.98 -5.36
C ILE A 6 0.10 18.46 -5.81
N PHE A 7 -0.18 18.45 -7.12
CA PHE A 7 -1.49 18.80 -7.68
C PHE A 7 -2.59 17.84 -7.22
N SER A 8 -2.34 16.53 -7.20
CA SER A 8 -3.33 15.57 -6.71
C SER A 8 -3.57 15.73 -5.21
N LEU A 9 -2.52 16.01 -4.42
CA LEU A 9 -2.67 16.26 -2.98
C LEU A 9 -3.55 17.49 -2.72
N ALA A 10 -3.28 18.61 -3.39
CA ALA A 10 -4.08 19.83 -3.27
C ALA A 10 -5.54 19.61 -3.70
N LYS A 11 -5.75 18.94 -4.85
CA LYS A 11 -7.09 18.60 -5.34
C LYS A 11 -7.86 17.74 -4.34
N GLN A 12 -7.22 16.71 -3.78
CA GLN A 12 -7.89 15.82 -2.83
C GLN A 12 -8.07 16.46 -1.46
N ALA A 13 -7.22 17.40 -1.04
CA ALA A 13 -7.44 18.17 0.18
C ALA A 13 -8.70 19.05 0.09
N ILE A 14 -8.96 19.63 -1.08
CA ILE A 14 -10.19 20.39 -1.36
C ILE A 14 -11.41 19.44 -1.45
N ASN A 15 -11.23 18.25 -2.03
CA ASN A 15 -12.27 17.24 -2.20
C ASN A 15 -12.47 16.31 -0.98
N TYR A 16 -12.10 16.75 0.24
CA TYR A 16 -12.27 15.96 1.48
C TYR A 16 -11.69 14.52 1.42
N HIS A 17 -10.65 14.32 0.61
CA HIS A 17 -9.99 13.04 0.37
C HIS A 17 -10.88 11.93 -0.25
N GLU A 18 -12.00 12.28 -0.89
CA GLU A 18 -12.92 11.29 -1.45
C GLU A 18 -12.46 10.67 -2.78
N GLY A 19 -11.49 11.27 -3.46
CA GLY A 19 -11.05 10.82 -4.78
C GLY A 19 -9.83 9.89 -4.80
N TRP A 20 -9.42 9.33 -3.66
CA TRP A 20 -8.31 8.38 -3.60
C TRP A 20 -8.74 6.96 -3.98
N GLU A 21 -8.00 6.33 -4.89
CA GLU A 21 -8.12 4.89 -5.13
C GLU A 21 -7.56 4.09 -3.94
N LYS A 22 -8.10 2.89 -3.68
CA LYS A 22 -7.54 1.98 -2.67
C LYS A 22 -6.12 1.59 -3.05
N VAL A 23 -5.18 1.82 -2.15
CA VAL A 23 -3.73 1.57 -2.37
C VAL A 23 -3.37 0.10 -2.24
N TRP A 24 -4.09 -0.66 -1.41
CA TRP A 24 -3.87 -2.09 -1.21
C TRP A 24 -5.19 -2.86 -1.18
N ARG A 25 -5.10 -4.14 -1.49
CA ARG A 25 -6.21 -5.10 -1.37
C ARG A 25 -6.36 -5.53 0.09
N ASN A 26 -7.55 -6.00 0.45
CA ASN A 26 -7.83 -6.63 1.74
C ASN A 26 -8.28 -8.09 1.55
N PRO A 27 -7.39 -9.01 1.12
CA PRO A 27 -7.74 -10.41 0.92
C PRO A 27 -7.75 -11.18 2.25
N GLU A 28 -8.52 -12.26 2.31
CA GLU A 28 -8.36 -13.24 3.39
C GLU A 28 -6.98 -13.92 3.31
N PRO A 29 -6.36 -14.26 4.46
CA PRO A 29 -5.09 -14.98 4.47
C PRO A 29 -5.18 -16.34 3.76
N LYS A 30 -4.17 -16.65 2.96
CA LYS A 30 -4.02 -17.97 2.34
C LYS A 30 -3.64 -18.99 3.41
N LYS A 31 -3.91 -20.27 3.13
CA LYS A 31 -3.50 -21.38 4.00
C LYS A 31 -1.98 -21.54 4.11
N HIS A 32 -1.23 -21.11 3.10
CA HIS A 32 0.21 -21.30 3.01
C HIS A 32 0.91 -20.06 2.42
N TYR A 33 2.11 -19.79 2.93
CA TYR A 33 3.03 -18.74 2.49
C TYR A 33 4.46 -19.27 2.62
N ASP A 34 5.34 -18.92 1.69
CA ASP A 34 6.77 -19.24 1.81
C ASP A 34 7.42 -18.45 2.95
N VAL A 35 6.95 -17.21 3.16
CA VAL A 35 7.41 -16.31 4.21
C VAL A 35 6.22 -15.57 4.82
N ILE A 36 6.16 -15.50 6.15
CA ILE A 36 5.22 -14.66 6.91
C ILE A 36 6.02 -13.56 7.60
N ILE A 37 5.64 -12.30 7.38
CA ILE A 37 6.25 -11.14 8.01
C ILE A 37 5.34 -10.64 9.11
N ILE A 38 5.80 -10.70 10.36
CA ILE A 38 5.06 -10.22 11.53
C ILE A 38 5.43 -8.76 11.79
N GLY A 39 4.46 -7.86 11.59
CA GLY A 39 4.62 -6.41 11.76
C GLY A 39 4.58 -5.64 10.43
N GLY A 40 3.51 -4.86 10.20
CA GLY A 40 3.28 -4.08 8.98
C GLY A 40 3.86 -2.66 8.98
N GLY A 41 4.92 -2.42 9.75
CA GLY A 41 5.63 -1.14 9.79
C GLY A 41 6.59 -0.97 8.60
N GLY A 42 7.33 0.14 8.56
CA GLY A 42 8.26 0.45 7.46
C GLY A 42 9.27 -0.67 7.16
N HIS A 43 9.84 -1.29 8.21
CA HIS A 43 10.77 -2.42 8.05
C HIS A 43 10.09 -3.65 7.44
N GLY A 44 8.93 -4.07 7.96
CA GLY A 44 8.24 -5.26 7.45
C GLY A 44 7.77 -5.11 6.01
N LEU A 45 7.26 -3.93 5.65
CA LEU A 45 6.87 -3.63 4.26
C LEU A 45 8.08 -3.53 3.33
N ALA A 46 9.21 -2.96 3.79
CA ALA A 46 10.45 -2.95 3.01
C ALA A 46 10.98 -4.38 2.79
N THR A 47 10.96 -5.24 3.82
CA THR A 47 11.32 -6.65 3.69
C THR A 47 10.43 -7.36 2.67
N ALA A 48 9.10 -7.18 2.74
CA ALA A 48 8.17 -7.75 1.75
C ALA A 48 8.52 -7.31 0.32
N TYR A 49 8.80 -6.01 0.14
CA TYR A 49 9.16 -5.44 -1.15
C TYR A 49 10.45 -6.04 -1.71
N TYR A 50 11.52 -6.10 -0.91
CA TYR A 50 12.80 -6.63 -1.37
C TYR A 50 12.80 -8.15 -1.56
N LEU A 51 11.96 -8.89 -0.82
CA LEU A 51 11.73 -10.31 -1.08
C LEU A 51 10.99 -10.55 -2.40
N ALA A 52 10.06 -9.67 -2.77
CA ALA A 52 9.29 -9.82 -4.01
C ALA A 52 9.98 -9.26 -5.26
N LYS A 53 10.93 -8.32 -5.07
CA LYS A 53 11.66 -7.67 -6.16
C LYS A 53 12.79 -8.56 -6.72
N ASN A 54 13.39 -9.37 -5.85
CA ASN A 54 14.45 -10.32 -6.22
C ASN A 54 13.84 -11.68 -6.58
#